data_AF-A0A7V4KSE4-F1
#
_entry.id   AF-A0A7V4KSE4-F1
#
_cell.length_a   1.000
_cell.length_b   1.000
_cell.length_c   1.000
_cell.angle_alpha   90.00
_cell.angle_beta   90.00
_cell.angle_gamma   90.00
#
_symmetry.space_group_name_H-M   'P 1'
#
loop_
_entity.id
_entity.type
_entity.pdbx_description
1 polymer ?
#
loop_
_entity_poly.entity_id
_entity_poly.type
_entity_poly.pdbx_seq_one_letter_code
_entity_poly.pdbx_strand_id
1 'polypeptide(L)' 'MLRDHPPLAWAFLFGVSGFALGFFGPMLLDPTSGNGPLLGIFITGPGGFLGGLLYGVWRRRRDRTPR' A
#
# COMPACT_ATOMS: atom_id res chain seq x y z
N MET A 1 14.86 -2.71 -17.81
CA MET A 1 14.10 -1.45 -17.94
C MET A 1 13.16 -1.14 -16.75
N LEU A 2 13.34 -1.74 -15.55
CA LEU A 2 12.46 -1.52 -14.36
C LEU A 2 13.13 -0.73 -13.21
N ARG A 3 13.97 0.27 -13.50
CA ARG A 3 14.81 0.88 -12.45
C ARG A 3 14.26 2.18 -11.84
N ASP A 4 13.31 2.85 -12.50
CA ASP A 4 12.85 4.19 -12.12
C ASP A 4 11.33 4.28 -11.85
N HIS A 5 10.80 3.35 -11.06
CA HIS A 5 9.37 3.46 -10.68
C HIS A 5 9.16 4.72 -9.82
N PRO A 6 8.24 5.63 -10.21
CA PRO A 6 7.99 6.84 -9.46
C PRO A 6 7.48 6.49 -8.06
N PRO A 7 7.70 7.35 -7.05
CA PRO A 7 7.19 7.11 -5.69
C PRO A 7 5.68 6.80 -5.65
N LEU A 8 4.93 7.37 -6.59
CA LEU A 8 3.50 7.13 -6.76
C LEU A 8 3.17 5.70 -7.19
N ALA A 9 4.03 5.04 -7.98
CA ALA A 9 3.83 3.64 -8.34
C ALA A 9 3.88 2.74 -7.11
N TRP A 10 4.80 3.02 -6.18
CA TRP A 10 4.86 2.33 -4.88
C TRP A 10 3.64 2.63 -4.01
N ALA A 11 3.17 3.88 -4.01
CA ALA A 11 1.93 4.27 -3.32
C ALA A 11 0.73 3.46 -3.82
N PHE A 12 0.51 3.36 -5.13
CA PHE A 12 -0.59 2.56 -5.67
C PHE A 12 -0.42 1.06 -5.43
N LEU A 13 0.79 0.51 -5.60
CA LEU A 13 1.06 -0.89 -5.32
C LEU A 13 0.69 -1.27 -3.88
N PHE A 14 1.17 -0.49 -2.91
CA PHE A 14 0.92 -0.76 -1.49
C PHE A 14 -0.52 -0.43 -1.12
N GLY A 15 -1.10 0.63 -1.69
CA GLY A 15 -2.48 1.03 -1.43
C GLY A 15 -3.51 0.00 -1.93
N VAL A 16 -3.36 -0.48 -3.17
CA VAL A 16 -4.26 -1.50 -3.73
C VAL A 16 -4.09 -2.83 -3.00
N SER A 17 -2.85 -3.22 -2.67
CA SER A 17 -2.59 -4.44 -1.92
C SER A 17 -3.15 -4.36 -0.50
N GLY A 18 -2.92 -3.23 0.19
CA GLY A 18 -3.45 -2.97 1.52
C GLY A 18 -4.98 -2.97 1.54
N PHE A 19 -5.61 -2.29 0.57
CA PHE A 19 -7.06 -2.31 0.38
C PHE A 19 -7.57 -3.74 0.20
N ALA A 20 -6.99 -4.52 -0.72
CA ALA A 20 -7.45 -5.88 -1.00
C ALA A 20 -7.32 -6.77 0.25
N LEU A 21 -6.19 -6.68 0.96
CA LEU A 21 -5.96 -7.45 2.18
C LEU A 21 -6.91 -7.04 3.32
N GLY A 22 -7.17 -5.75 3.52
CA GLY A 22 -8.10 -5.29 4.56
C GLY A 22 -9.57 -5.47 4.19
N PHE A 23 -9.89 -5.48 2.90
CA PHE A 23 -11.24 -5.73 2.40
C PHE A 23 -11.60 -7.21 2.49
N PHE A 24 -10.80 -8.07 1.85
CA PHE A 24 -11.08 -9.49 1.72
C PHE A 24 -10.53 -10.32 2.88
N GLY A 25 -9.44 -9.90 3.53
CA GLY A 25 -8.82 -10.64 4.62
C GLY A 25 -9.80 -10.95 5.76
N PRO A 26 -10.51 -9.95 6.32
CA PRO A 26 -11.53 -10.20 7.34
C PRO A 26 -12.65 -11.08 6.83
N MET A 27 -13.12 -10.92 5.60
CA MET A 27 -14.18 -11.76 5.03
C MET A 27 -13.76 -13.24 4.90
N LEU A 28 -12.47 -13.50 4.67
CA LEU A 28 -11.94 -14.86 4.55
C LEU A 28 -11.67 -15.50 5.91
N LEU A 29 -11.23 -14.72 6.90
CA LEU A 29 -10.88 -15.21 8.24
C LEU A 29 -12.08 -15.26 9.20
N ASP A 30 -12.95 -14.26 9.13
CA ASP A 30 -14.20 -14.15 9.87
C ASP A 30 -15.30 -13.59 8.94
N PRO A 31 -16.00 -14.47 8.21
CA PRO A 31 -17.06 -14.09 7.29
C PRO A 31 -18.24 -13.39 7.97
N THR A 32 -18.38 -13.48 9.29
CA THR A 32 -19.44 -12.83 10.05
C THR A 32 -19.13 -11.36 10.35
N SER A 33 -17.86 -10.97 10.23
CA SER A 33 -17.40 -9.59 10.37
C SER A 33 -17.72 -8.78 9.12
N GLY A 34 -18.81 -7.98 9.18
CA GLY A 34 -19.18 -7.01 8.14
C GLY A 34 -18.20 -5.83 7.97
N ASN A 35 -17.10 -5.81 8.73
CA ASN A 35 -16.16 -4.68 8.80
C ASN A 35 -15.05 -4.71 7.75
N GLY A 36 -14.90 -5.81 7.00
CA GLY A 36 -13.90 -5.93 5.92
C GLY A 36 -13.89 -4.72 4.98
N PRO A 37 -15.03 -4.33 4.37
CA PRO A 37 -15.07 -3.19 3.46
C PRO A 37 -14.59 -1.88 4.07
N LEU A 38 -15.00 -1.60 5.32
CA LEU A 38 -14.62 -0.38 6.03
C LEU A 38 -13.13 -0.37 6.37
N LEU A 39 -12.58 -1.50 6.81
CA LEU A 39 -11.15 -1.64 7.08
C LEU A 39 -10.30 -1.46 5.82
N GLY A 40 -10.77 -2.02 4.70
CA GLY A 40 -10.18 -1.84 3.37
C GLY A 40 -10.11 -0.37 2.96
N ILE A 41 -11.25 0.32 2.99
CA ILE A 41 -11.42 1.68 2.46
C ILE A 41 -10.80 2.74 3.36
N PHE A 42 -10.97 2.66 4.68
CA PHE A 42 -10.59 3.75 5.58
C PHE A 42 -9.22 3.60 6.22
N ILE A 43 -8.70 2.37 6.34
CA ILE A 43 -7.48 2.11 7.11
C ILE A 43 -6.38 1.52 6.23
N THR A 44 -6.57 0.30 5.74
CA THR A 44 -5.50 -0.49 5.11
C THR A 44 -5.15 -0.01 3.71
N GLY A 45 -6.14 0.43 2.91
CA GLY A 45 -5.91 1.05 1.61
C GLY A 45 -5.17 2.38 1.71
N PRO A 46 -5.71 3.39 2.42
CA PRO A 46 -5.03 4.67 2.63
C PRO A 46 -3.68 4.52 3.35
N GLY A 47 -3.59 3.66 4.36
CA GLY A 47 -2.35 3.36 5.07
C GLY A 47 -1.30 2.73 4.17
N GLY A 48 -1.70 1.78 3.32
CA GLY A 48 -0.85 1.22 2.27
C GLY A 48 -0.37 2.28 1.28
N PHE A 49 -1.25 3.17 0.84
CA PHE A 49 -0.88 4.25 -0.08
C PHE A 49 0.17 5.18 0.52
N LEU A 50 -0.05 5.65 1.75
CA LEU A 50 0.90 6.50 2.47
C LEU A 50 2.23 5.77 2.72
N GLY A 51 2.18 4.51 3.15
CA GLY A 51 3.38 3.69 3.34
C GLY A 51 4.18 3.49 2.05
N GLY A 52 3.50 3.19 0.95
CA GLY A 52 4.12 3.06 -0.38
C GLY A 52 4.72 4.37 -0.88
N LEU A 53 4.06 5.51 -0.65
CA LEU A 53 4.59 6.82 -1.01
C LEU A 53 5.88 7.12 -0.22
N LEU A 54 5.86 6.91 1.09
CA LEU A 54 7.03 7.09 1.96
C LEU A 54 8.19 6.19 1.52
N TYR A 55 7.90 4.91 1.25
CA TYR A 55 8.89 3.96 0.74
C TYR A 55 9.49 4.42 -0.59
N GLY A 56 8.66 4.84 -1.54
CA GLY A 56 9.09 5.31 -2.85
C GLY A 56 9.96 6.58 -2.77
N VAL A 57 9.60 7.54 -1.91
CA VAL A 57 10.39 8.75 -1.66
C VAL A 57 11.74 8.39 -1.02
N TRP A 58 11.72 7.54 0.00
CA TRP A 58 12.92 7.11 0.70
C TRP A 58 13.90 6.36 -0.21
N ARG A 59 13.39 5.42 -1.03
CA ARG A 59 14.19 4.69 -2.02
C ARG A 59 14.84 5.65 -3.01
N ARG A 60 14.06 6.58 -3.57
CA ARG A 60 14.57 7.58 -4.52
C ARG A 60 15.63 8.49 -3.90
N ARG A 61 15.52 8.84 -2.61
CA ARG A 61 16.54 9.61 -1.89
C ARG A 61 17.83 8.80 -1.72
N ARG A 62 17.74 7.51 -1.40
CA ARG A 62 18.91 6.64 -1.27
C ARG A 62 19.66 6.48 -2.59
N ASP A 63 18.94 6.28 -3.69
CA ASP A 63 19.52 6.09 -5.02
C ASP A 63 20.23 7.36 -5.56
N ARG A 64 19.94 8.53 -4.99
CA ARG A 64 20.56 9.82 -5.35
C ARG A 64 21.82 10.17 -4.57
N THR A 65 22.27 9.32 -3.63
CA THR A 65 23.52 9.57 -2.89
C THR A 65 24.65 8.93 -3.70
N PRO A 66 25.46 9.71 -4.46
CA PRO A 66 26.63 9.17 -5.12
C PRO A 66 27.63 8.79 -4.02
N ARG A 67 28.12 7.55 -4.04
CA ARG A 67 29.36 7.21 -3.36
C ARG A 67 30.53 7.71 -4.18
#